data_AF-A0A0D2P5L3-F1
#
_entry.id   AF-A0A0D2P5L3-F1
#
_cell.length_a   1.000
_cell.length_b   1.000
_cell.length_c   1.000
_cell.angle_alpha   90.00
_cell.angle_beta   90.00
_cell.angle_gamma   90.00
#
_symmetry.space_group_name_H-M   'P 1'
#
loop_
_entity.id
_entity.type
_entity.pdbx_description
1 polymer ?
#
loop_
_entity_poly.entity_id
_entity_poly.type
_entity_poly.pdbx_seq_one_letter_code
_entity_poly.pdbx_strand_id
1 'polypeptide(L)'
;MGRTGTLCNCFIASFRTPISICRRKKPLIPRRKLNLMAASMDPLDTKTYQQNVLVMRHGDRLDNFDPTWEKTADRPWDPPLIQNGLHRAFGTGREFRTRLPFPIHRVFVSPFLRCIQTASEVVAALCSVDDDPNAKSSNDVVAIDPSRVKVSIEYGLCEMLNKTAIRIDVAPKDGIFRFDVPQLEALIPSGTVDPTVEPVYKEVAFGYLQCVFIYFPFSTT
;
A
#
# COMPACT_ATOMS: atom_id res chain seq x y z
N MET A 1 -16.82 -12.39 -23.80
CA MET A 1 -15.46 -11.94 -24.19
C MET A 1 -15.07 -10.74 -23.34
N GLY A 2 -14.51 -10.99 -22.15
CA GLY A 2 -14.04 -9.92 -21.26
C GLY A 2 -12.62 -9.53 -21.63
N ARG A 3 -12.41 -8.27 -22.02
CA ARG A 3 -11.07 -7.71 -22.25
C ARG A 3 -10.37 -7.61 -20.90
N THR A 4 -9.42 -8.51 -20.65
CA THR A 4 -8.40 -8.36 -19.62
C THR A 4 -7.44 -7.25 -20.08
N GLY A 5 -7.84 -5.99 -19.89
CA GLY A 5 -6.93 -4.88 -20.07
C GLY A 5 -5.89 -4.92 -18.95
N THR A 6 -4.67 -5.30 -19.29
CA THR A 6 -3.51 -5.34 -18.39
C THR A 6 -3.34 -3.98 -17.73
N LEU A 7 -3.47 -3.92 -16.40
CA LEU A 7 -3.11 -2.73 -15.63
C LEU A 7 -1.59 -2.60 -15.71
N CYS A 8 -1.08 -1.65 -16.49
CA CYS A 8 0.35 -1.43 -16.62
C CYS A 8 0.95 -1.12 -15.22
N ASN A 9 1.94 -1.91 -14.80
CA ASN A 9 2.69 -1.81 -13.54
C ASN A 9 2.02 -2.37 -12.26
N CYS A 10 0.93 -3.12 -12.37
CA CYS A 10 0.27 -3.72 -11.21
C CYS A 10 0.26 -5.25 -11.28
N PHE A 11 0.58 -5.90 -10.16
CA PHE A 11 0.40 -7.34 -9.97
C PHE A 11 -0.70 -7.60 -8.94
N ILE A 12 -1.64 -8.49 -9.27
CA ILE A 12 -2.74 -8.89 -8.39
C ILE A 12 -2.49 -10.33 -7.93
N ALA A 13 -2.33 -10.52 -6.63
CA ALA A 13 -2.29 -11.84 -6.01
C ALA A 13 -3.56 -12.06 -5.17
N SER A 14 -4.32 -13.11 -5.46
CA SER A 14 -5.47 -13.51 -4.64
C SER A 14 -5.10 -14.71 -3.77
N PHE A 15 -5.28 -14.57 -2.46
CA PHE A 15 -5.01 -15.62 -1.48
C PHE A 15 -6.33 -16.12 -0.87
N ARG A 16 -6.52 -17.44 -0.90
CA ARG A 16 -7.62 -18.13 -0.20
C ARG A 16 -7.12 -18.60 1.14
N THR A 17 -7.69 -18.10 2.24
CA THR A 17 -7.38 -18.62 3.57
C THR A 17 -8.62 -19.25 4.19
N PRO A 18 -8.62 -20.57 4.47
CA PRO A 18 -9.60 -21.13 5.37
C PRO A 18 -9.21 -20.73 6.80
N ILE A 19 -9.95 -19.81 7.41
CA ILE A 19 -9.77 -19.47 8.82
C ILE A 19 -10.80 -20.24 9.63
N SER A 20 -10.36 -21.25 10.38
CA SER A 20 -11.16 -21.78 11.48
C SER A 20 -11.05 -20.79 12.64
N ILE A 21 -12.08 -19.96 12.83
CA ILE A 21 -12.20 -19.16 14.06
C ILE A 21 -12.60 -20.12 15.17
N CYS A 22 -11.63 -20.83 15.74
CA CYS A 22 -11.83 -21.51 17.02
C CYS A 22 -11.89 -20.42 18.08
N ARG A 23 -13.10 -19.93 18.39
CA ARG A 23 -13.33 -19.16 19.62
C ARG A 23 -12.97 -20.06 20.79
N ARG A 24 -11.72 -20.01 21.26
CA ARG A 24 -11.33 -20.61 22.54
C ARG A 24 -12.01 -19.82 23.66
N LYS A 25 -13.29 -20.09 23.91
CA LYS A 25 -13.82 -19.97 25.27
C LYS A 25 -13.03 -20.99 26.07
N LYS A 26 -12.04 -20.56 26.85
CA LYS A 26 -11.36 -21.44 27.81
C LYS A 26 -12.42 -21.93 28.80
N PRO A 27 -12.84 -23.20 28.81
CA PRO A 27 -13.68 -23.70 29.88
C PRO A 27 -12.74 -24.02 31.05
N LEU A 28 -13.01 -23.47 32.22
CA LEU A 28 -12.40 -23.91 33.47
C LEU A 28 -13.00 -25.29 33.80
N ILE A 29 -12.37 -26.37 33.33
CA ILE A 29 -12.73 -27.74 33.74
C ILE A 29 -11.44 -28.52 34.06
N PRO A 30 -11.33 -29.14 35.26
CA PRO A 30 -10.15 -29.91 35.67
C PRO A 30 -9.85 -31.11 34.76
N ARG A 31 -8.56 -31.33 34.50
CA ARG A 31 -7.98 -32.47 33.76
C ARG A 31 -8.31 -33.80 34.45
N ARG A 32 -9.47 -34.40 34.20
CA ARG A 32 -9.75 -35.84 34.45
C ARG A 32 -11.01 -36.27 33.70
N LYS A 33 -10.92 -36.28 32.37
CA LYS A 33 -11.74 -37.10 31.45
C LYS A 33 -11.25 -36.80 30.01
N LEU A 34 -10.01 -37.15 29.73
CA LEU A 34 -9.55 -37.35 28.36
C LEU A 34 -9.87 -38.81 28.05
N ASN A 35 -11.02 -39.07 27.43
CA ASN A 35 -11.29 -40.17 26.51
C ASN A 35 -12.81 -40.25 26.31
N LEU A 36 -13.19 -40.42 25.04
CA LEU A 36 -14.55 -40.51 24.52
C LEU A 36 -15.24 -39.15 24.29
N MET A 37 -14.90 -38.49 23.17
CA MET A 37 -15.83 -37.88 22.22
C MET A 37 -15.07 -37.62 20.91
N ALA A 38 -14.63 -38.71 20.28
CA ALA A 38 -14.34 -38.73 18.85
C ALA A 38 -15.63 -39.12 18.13
N ALA A 39 -16.59 -38.19 18.03
CA ALA A 39 -17.74 -38.28 17.14
C ALA A 39 -18.42 -36.90 17.09
N SER A 40 -18.80 -36.49 15.88
CA SER A 40 -19.51 -35.26 15.50
C SER A 40 -18.80 -33.93 15.78
N MET A 41 -17.82 -33.58 14.95
CA MET A 41 -17.76 -32.18 14.53
C MET A 41 -18.83 -32.01 13.46
N ASP A 42 -19.92 -31.32 13.80
CA ASP A 42 -20.82 -30.72 12.81
C ASP A 42 -19.98 -30.00 11.74
N PRO A 43 -20.35 -30.03 10.45
CA PRO A 43 -19.71 -29.21 9.44
C PRO A 43 -20.06 -27.75 9.73
N LEU A 44 -19.30 -27.14 10.64
CA LEU A 44 -19.33 -25.71 10.88
C LEU A 44 -18.96 -25.06 9.55
N ASP A 45 -19.93 -24.37 8.95
CA ASP A 45 -19.81 -23.50 7.78
C ASP A 45 -18.41 -22.88 7.67
N THR A 46 -17.51 -23.52 6.91
CA THR A 46 -16.15 -23.04 6.71
C THR A 46 -16.23 -21.90 5.73
N LYS A 47 -16.52 -20.69 6.23
CA LYS A 47 -16.49 -19.47 5.42
C LYS A 47 -15.08 -19.29 4.86
N THR A 48 -14.98 -19.41 3.55
CA THR A 48 -13.73 -19.14 2.84
C THR A 48 -13.58 -17.65 2.68
N TYR A 49 -12.48 -17.10 3.17
CA TYR A 49 -12.15 -15.70 2.99
C TYR A 49 -11.15 -15.51 1.85
N GLN A 50 -11.44 -14.54 0.99
CA GLN A 50 -10.54 -14.09 -0.07
C GLN A 50 -9.85 -12.81 0.37
N GLN A 51 -8.52 -12.79 0.27
CA GLN A 51 -7.72 -11.58 0.43
C GLN A 51 -7.02 -11.27 -0.90
N ASN A 52 -7.25 -10.08 -1.42
CA ASN A 52 -6.56 -9.59 -2.62
C ASN A 52 -5.43 -8.65 -2.19
N VAL A 53 -4.25 -8.87 -2.76
CA VAL A 53 -3.09 -8.00 -2.58
C VAL A 53 -2.73 -7.43 -3.94
N LEU A 54 -2.76 -6.11 -4.03
CA LEU A 54 -2.25 -5.38 -5.18
C LEU A 54 -0.86 -4.84 -4.85
N VAL A 55 0.05 -5.03 -5.79
CA VAL A 55 1.40 -4.48 -5.75
C VAL A 55 1.54 -3.51 -6.91
N MET A 56 1.84 -2.25 -6.59
CA MET A 56 2.06 -1.19 -7.58
C MET A 56 3.45 -0.55 -7.38
N ARG A 57 4.17 -0.37 -8.49
CA ARG A 57 5.43 0.38 -8.52
C ARG A 57 5.14 1.89 -8.55
N HIS A 58 6.06 2.69 -8.00
CA HIS A 58 5.99 4.15 -8.10
C HIS A 58 5.95 4.66 -9.55
N GLY A 59 5.44 5.89 -9.75
CA GLY A 59 5.41 6.57 -11.04
C GLY A 59 6.80 6.97 -11.59
N ASP A 60 6.81 7.71 -12.69
CA ASP A 60 8.05 8.21 -13.29
C ASP A 60 8.77 9.19 -12.38
N ARG A 61 10.05 8.91 -12.10
CA ARG A 61 10.91 9.76 -11.27
C ARG A 61 11.49 10.91 -12.06
N LEU A 62 11.69 12.06 -11.43
CA LEU A 62 12.22 13.27 -12.06
C LEU A 62 13.68 13.10 -12.54
N ASP A 63 14.53 12.42 -11.77
CA ASP A 63 15.95 12.20 -12.09
C ASP A 63 16.17 11.44 -13.41
N ASN A 64 15.21 10.61 -13.82
CA ASN A 64 15.26 9.91 -15.11
C ASN A 64 15.07 10.85 -16.31
N PHE A 65 14.50 12.04 -16.11
CA PHE A 65 14.15 13.00 -17.16
C PHE A 65 14.97 14.28 -17.10
N ASP A 66 15.44 14.66 -15.90
CA ASP A 66 16.34 15.78 -15.69
C ASP A 66 17.65 15.31 -15.02
N PRO A 67 18.71 15.03 -15.81
CA PRO A 67 20.01 14.63 -15.29
C PRO A 67 20.72 15.69 -14.44
N THR A 68 20.24 16.94 -14.46
CA THR A 68 20.83 18.04 -13.67
C THR A 68 20.17 18.22 -12.31
N TRP A 69 18.98 17.63 -12.10
CA TRP A 69 18.23 17.71 -10.86
C TRP A 69 19.05 17.26 -9.65
N GLU A 70 19.81 16.17 -9.78
CA GLU A 70 20.65 15.63 -8.68
C GLU A 70 21.67 16.64 -8.15
N LYS A 71 22.10 17.62 -8.97
CA LYS A 71 23.13 18.59 -8.59
C LYS A 71 22.63 19.67 -7.66
N THR A 72 21.32 19.95 -7.68
CA THR A 72 20.68 21.01 -6.90
C THR A 72 19.73 20.46 -5.83
N ALA A 73 19.45 19.16 -5.85
CA ALA A 73 18.57 18.51 -4.90
C ALA A 73 19.18 18.43 -3.49
N ASP A 74 18.39 18.75 -2.47
CA ASP A 74 18.77 18.54 -1.07
C ASP A 74 18.93 17.05 -0.72
N ARG A 75 18.14 16.20 -1.40
CA ARG A 75 18.11 14.74 -1.20
C ARG A 75 18.18 14.02 -2.57
N PRO A 76 19.35 13.97 -3.22
CA PRO A 76 19.48 13.42 -4.58
C PRO A 76 19.19 11.91 -4.66
N TRP A 77 19.24 11.20 -3.53
CA TRP A 77 18.85 9.79 -3.42
C TRP A 77 17.32 9.56 -3.33
N ASP A 78 16.52 10.60 -3.12
CA ASP A 78 15.06 10.51 -2.97
C ASP A 78 14.31 11.41 -3.98
N PRO A 79 14.40 11.11 -5.29
CA PRO A 79 13.78 11.93 -6.32
C PRO A 79 12.26 11.93 -6.23
N PRO A 80 11.60 13.08 -6.49
CA PRO A 80 10.15 13.15 -6.65
C PRO A 80 9.72 12.53 -7.98
N LEU A 81 8.41 12.42 -8.17
CA LEU A 81 7.81 12.12 -9.47
C LEU A 81 7.85 13.34 -10.40
N ILE A 82 7.95 13.07 -11.70
CA ILE A 82 7.62 14.06 -12.73
C ILE A 82 6.10 14.22 -12.84
N GLN A 83 5.61 15.35 -13.36
CA GLN A 83 4.19 15.64 -13.51
C GLN A 83 3.40 14.53 -14.22
N ASN A 84 3.96 13.96 -15.30
CA ASN A 84 3.32 12.84 -15.99
C ASN A 84 3.26 11.57 -15.12
N GLY A 85 4.22 11.37 -14.22
CA GLY A 85 4.20 10.30 -13.23
C GLY A 85 3.05 10.44 -12.24
N LEU A 86 2.78 11.67 -11.77
CA LEU A 86 1.63 12.00 -10.91
C LEU A 86 0.30 11.71 -11.62
N HIS A 87 0.12 12.23 -12.84
CA HIS A 87 -1.11 12.02 -13.62
C HIS A 87 -1.41 10.54 -13.87
N ARG A 88 -0.37 9.74 -14.15
CA ARG A 88 -0.57 8.29 -14.33
C ARG A 88 -0.93 7.59 -13.03
N ALA A 89 -0.31 7.95 -11.91
CA ALA A 89 -0.66 7.38 -10.60
C ALA A 89 -2.13 7.65 -10.27
N PHE A 90 -2.60 8.88 -10.49
CA PHE A 90 -4.00 9.26 -10.32
C PHE A 90 -4.92 8.44 -11.24
N GLY A 91 -4.58 8.35 -12.52
CA GLY A 91 -5.31 7.53 -13.49
C GLY A 91 -5.41 6.06 -13.08
N THR A 92 -4.33 5.48 -12.57
CA THR A 92 -4.33 4.11 -12.03
C THR A 92 -5.26 3.96 -10.82
N GLY A 93 -5.30 4.93 -9.90
CA GLY A 93 -6.25 4.92 -8.79
C GLY A 93 -7.72 4.97 -9.26
N ARG A 94 -8.01 5.74 -10.33
CA ARG A 94 -9.34 5.75 -10.95
C ARG A 94 -9.67 4.41 -11.61
N GLU A 95 -8.71 3.79 -12.30
CA GLU A 95 -8.89 2.44 -12.85
C GLU A 95 -9.14 1.41 -11.76
N PHE A 96 -8.46 1.49 -10.61
CA PHE A 96 -8.74 0.61 -9.48
C PHE A 96 -10.17 0.76 -8.98
N ARG A 97 -10.63 1.99 -8.81
CA ARG A 97 -12.01 2.28 -8.35
C ARG A 97 -13.07 1.74 -9.31
N THR A 98 -12.83 1.79 -10.61
CA THR A 98 -13.84 1.51 -11.64
C THR A 98 -13.77 0.10 -12.22
N ARG A 99 -12.59 -0.52 -12.25
CA ARG A 99 -12.36 -1.79 -12.95
C ARG A 99 -12.12 -2.98 -12.02
N LEU A 100 -11.72 -2.75 -10.77
CA LEU A 100 -11.55 -3.86 -9.83
C LEU A 100 -12.92 -4.35 -9.35
N PRO A 101 -13.14 -5.67 -9.28
CA PRO A 101 -14.39 -6.23 -8.78
C PRO A 101 -14.52 -6.17 -7.24
N PHE A 102 -13.60 -5.48 -6.56
CA PHE A 102 -13.53 -5.36 -5.11
C PHE A 102 -12.99 -3.98 -4.70
N PRO A 103 -13.43 -3.44 -3.56
CA PRO A 103 -12.91 -2.17 -3.05
C PRO A 103 -11.47 -2.30 -2.54
N ILE A 104 -10.82 -1.16 -2.29
CA ILE A 104 -9.52 -1.10 -1.63
C ILE A 104 -9.75 -0.51 -0.24
N HIS A 105 -9.16 -1.11 0.79
CA HIS A 105 -9.40 -0.70 2.18
C HIS A 105 -8.15 -0.18 2.88
N ARG A 106 -6.98 -0.72 2.55
CA ARG A 106 -5.72 -0.35 3.16
C ARG A 106 -4.64 -0.16 2.11
N VAL A 107 -3.76 0.81 2.31
CA VAL A 107 -2.62 1.11 1.45
C VAL A 107 -1.39 1.23 2.34
N PHE A 108 -0.43 0.35 2.14
CA PHE A 108 0.89 0.45 2.74
C PHE A 108 1.86 1.02 1.72
N VAL A 109 2.63 2.02 2.14
CA VAL A 109 3.50 2.77 1.24
C VAL A 109 4.92 2.88 1.79
N SER A 110 5.89 2.74 0.90
CA SER A 110 7.31 2.99 1.20
C SER A 110 7.55 4.46 1.55
N PRO A 111 8.45 4.78 2.50
CA PRO A 111 8.71 6.17 2.91
C PRO A 111 9.43 7.04 1.88
N PHE A 112 9.82 6.50 0.71
CA PHE A 112 10.40 7.31 -0.37
C PHE A 112 9.40 8.31 -0.95
N LEU A 113 9.86 9.54 -1.23
CA LEU A 113 9.02 10.64 -1.71
C LEU A 113 8.21 10.25 -2.94
N ARG A 114 8.83 9.61 -3.93
CA ARG A 114 8.15 9.09 -5.13
C ARG A 114 7.04 8.08 -4.83
N CYS A 115 7.20 7.26 -3.79
CA CYS A 115 6.19 6.28 -3.38
C CYS A 115 5.02 6.97 -2.68
N ILE A 116 5.31 7.93 -1.80
CA ILE A 116 4.31 8.75 -1.12
C ILE A 116 3.50 9.56 -2.13
N GLN A 117 4.15 10.22 -3.10
CA GLN A 117 3.47 10.96 -4.16
C GLN A 117 2.60 10.06 -5.04
N THR A 118 3.09 8.85 -5.38
CA THR A 118 2.27 7.86 -6.11
C THR A 118 1.03 7.49 -5.29
N ALA A 119 1.22 7.16 -4.01
CA ALA A 119 0.12 6.75 -3.13
C ALA A 119 -0.87 7.89 -2.90
N SER A 120 -0.41 9.13 -2.74
CA SER A 120 -1.27 10.30 -2.56
C SER A 120 -2.23 10.47 -3.73
N GLU A 121 -1.71 10.43 -4.97
CA GLU A 121 -2.53 10.51 -6.19
C GLU A 121 -3.51 9.32 -6.32
N VAL A 122 -3.06 8.10 -6.05
CA VAL A 122 -3.92 6.90 -6.08
C VAL A 122 -5.02 7.00 -5.03
N VAL A 123 -4.70 7.39 -3.80
CA VAL A 123 -5.65 7.51 -2.68
C VAL A 123 -6.65 8.62 -2.93
N ALA A 124 -6.21 9.76 -3.48
CA ALA A 124 -7.11 10.84 -3.89
C ALA A 124 -8.14 10.34 -4.91
N ALA A 125 -7.72 9.58 -5.93
CA ALA A 125 -8.64 9.00 -6.91
C ALA A 125 -9.59 7.95 -6.31
N LEU A 126 -9.10 7.06 -5.42
CA LEU A 126 -9.92 6.06 -4.73
C LEU A 126 -10.97 6.71 -3.82
N CYS A 127 -10.56 7.76 -3.12
CA CYS A 127 -11.37 8.43 -2.13
C CYS A 127 -12.22 9.57 -2.71
N SER A 128 -12.04 9.94 -3.98
CA SER A 128 -12.87 10.97 -4.63
C SER A 128 -14.36 10.62 -4.52
N VAL A 129 -15.16 11.60 -4.11
CA VAL A 129 -16.63 11.47 -4.02
C VAL A 129 -17.23 11.52 -5.42
N ASP A 130 -16.67 12.37 -6.28
CA ASP A 130 -17.12 12.56 -7.66
C ASP A 130 -16.27 11.72 -8.63
N ASP A 131 -16.81 11.51 -9.83
CA ASP A 131 -16.12 10.88 -10.95
C ASP A 131 -16.05 11.85 -12.14
N ASP A 132 -15.40 13.00 -11.93
CA ASP A 132 -15.13 13.93 -13.02
C ASP A 132 -14.18 13.27 -14.04
N PRO A 133 -14.63 13.03 -15.28
CA PRO A 133 -13.78 12.42 -16.31
C PRO A 133 -12.58 13.29 -16.69
N ASN A 134 -12.62 14.60 -16.40
CA ASN A 134 -11.56 15.54 -16.75
C ASN A 134 -10.48 15.68 -15.68
N ALA A 135 -10.73 15.24 -14.44
CA ALA A 135 -9.73 15.27 -13.39
C ALA A 135 -8.52 14.41 -13.77
N LYS A 136 -7.31 14.95 -13.60
CA LYS A 136 -6.02 14.33 -13.97
C LYS A 136 -5.10 14.13 -12.78
N SER A 137 -5.38 14.79 -11.67
CA SER A 137 -4.59 14.74 -10.45
C SER A 137 -5.46 14.96 -9.21
N SER A 138 -4.86 14.76 -8.03
CA SER A 138 -5.42 15.09 -6.73
C SER A 138 -5.92 16.52 -6.63
N ASN A 139 -5.29 17.49 -7.32
CA ASN A 139 -5.70 18.90 -7.32
C ASN A 139 -7.06 19.14 -8.01
N ASP A 140 -7.49 18.22 -8.88
CA ASP A 140 -8.77 18.32 -9.58
C ASP A 140 -9.92 17.69 -8.77
N VAL A 141 -9.61 17.07 -7.62
CA VAL A 141 -10.61 16.41 -6.77
C VAL A 141 -11.25 17.42 -5.82
N VAL A 142 -12.55 17.67 -5.98
CA VAL A 142 -13.32 18.64 -5.19
C VAL A 142 -13.56 18.15 -3.76
N ALA A 143 -13.89 16.87 -3.59
CA ALA A 143 -14.22 16.28 -2.31
C ALA A 143 -13.69 14.85 -2.19
N ILE A 144 -13.14 14.52 -1.02
CA ILE A 144 -12.56 13.23 -0.68
C ILE A 144 -13.34 12.63 0.50
N ASP A 145 -13.70 11.35 0.39
CA ASP A 145 -14.23 10.51 1.46
C ASP A 145 -13.10 9.69 2.10
N PRO A 146 -12.52 10.15 3.24
CA PRO A 146 -11.37 9.52 3.87
C PRO A 146 -11.70 8.22 4.62
N SER A 147 -12.97 7.80 4.64
CA SER A 147 -13.39 6.55 5.29
C SER A 147 -13.12 5.32 4.43
N ARG A 148 -12.96 5.49 3.11
CA ARG A 148 -12.80 4.39 2.14
C ARG A 148 -11.48 3.64 2.29
N VAL A 149 -10.40 4.37 2.53
CA VAL A 149 -9.04 3.81 2.54
C VAL A 149 -8.28 4.30 3.76
N LYS A 150 -7.50 3.39 4.34
CA LYS A 150 -6.54 3.67 5.41
C LYS A 150 -5.10 3.49 4.93
N VAL A 151 -4.27 4.49 5.14
CA VAL A 151 -2.90 4.53 4.63
C VAL A 151 -1.90 4.43 5.78
N SER A 152 -0.86 3.62 5.61
CA SER A 152 0.23 3.47 6.59
C SER A 152 1.58 3.48 5.88
N ILE A 153 2.54 4.21 6.42
CA ILE A 153 3.91 4.24 5.91
C ILE A 153 4.71 3.09 6.54
N GLU A 154 5.32 2.24 5.70
CA GLU A 154 5.99 1.02 6.14
C GLU A 154 7.45 1.00 5.65
N TYR A 155 8.39 1.04 6.60
CA TYR A 155 9.84 0.95 6.32
C TYR A 155 10.26 -0.40 5.73
N GLY A 156 9.50 -1.47 6.00
CA GLY A 156 9.73 -2.78 5.39
C GLY A 156 9.50 -2.80 3.88
N LEU A 157 8.91 -1.75 3.32
CA LEU A 157 8.68 -1.56 1.87
C LEU A 157 9.75 -0.66 1.24
N CYS A 158 10.82 -0.35 1.96
CA CYS A 158 11.95 0.34 1.37
C CYS A 158 12.56 -0.49 0.25
N GLU A 159 13.05 0.20 -0.77
CA GLU A 159 13.96 -0.43 -1.72
C GLU A 159 15.27 -0.81 -1.03
N MET A 160 16.11 -1.53 -1.78
CA MET A 160 17.43 -1.91 -1.30
C MET A 160 18.27 -0.66 -1.01
N LEU A 161 18.40 -0.29 0.27
CA LEU A 161 19.23 0.82 0.73
C LEU A 161 20.70 0.40 0.84
N ASN A 162 21.36 0.28 -0.31
CA ASN A 162 22.80 0.04 -0.33
C ASN A 162 23.50 0.84 -1.42
N LYS A 163 24.83 0.94 -1.31
CA LYS A 163 25.70 1.67 -2.24
C LYS A 163 25.68 1.12 -3.67
N THR A 164 25.11 -0.08 -3.87
CA THR A 164 24.97 -0.71 -5.18
C THR A 164 23.67 -0.26 -5.86
N ALA A 165 22.59 -0.09 -5.12
CA ALA A 165 21.29 0.36 -5.62
C ALA A 165 21.14 1.88 -5.63
N ILE A 166 21.73 2.56 -4.63
CA ILE A 166 21.83 4.02 -4.57
C ILE A 166 23.28 4.37 -4.84
N ARG A 167 23.51 5.12 -5.92
CA ARG A 167 24.88 5.48 -6.33
C ARG A 167 25.59 6.19 -5.18
N ILE A 168 26.87 5.86 -4.99
CA ILE A 168 27.63 6.35 -3.84
C ILE A 168 27.78 7.87 -3.80
N ASP A 169 27.68 8.53 -4.96
CA ASP A 169 27.73 9.97 -5.12
C ASP A 169 26.43 10.68 -4.72
N VAL A 170 25.30 9.98 -4.69
CA VAL A 170 23.99 10.54 -4.28
C VAL A 170 23.54 10.08 -2.89
N ALA A 171 24.16 9.03 -2.34
CA ALA A 171 23.83 8.53 -1.01
C ALA A 171 24.17 9.56 0.10
N PRO A 172 23.44 9.58 1.23
CA PRO A 172 23.79 10.40 2.39
C PRO A 172 25.24 10.16 2.83
N LYS A 173 25.99 11.23 3.11
CA LYS A 173 27.41 11.14 3.53
C LYS A 173 27.58 10.41 4.86
N ASP A 174 26.61 10.54 5.76
CA ASP A 174 26.56 9.82 7.04
C ASP A 174 26.03 8.38 6.90
N GLY A 175 25.56 7.98 5.70
CA GLY A 175 24.98 6.68 5.42
C GLY A 175 23.58 6.47 6.02
N ILE A 176 22.99 7.52 6.63
CA ILE A 176 21.70 7.43 7.32
C ILE A 176 20.61 7.99 6.40
N PHE A 177 19.73 7.12 5.93
CA PHE A 177 18.55 7.49 5.16
C PHE A 177 17.44 7.95 6.11
N ARG A 178 17.38 9.26 6.37
CA ARG A 178 16.37 9.87 7.23
C ARG A 178 15.09 10.17 6.46
N PHE A 179 13.95 9.77 7.01
CA PHE A 179 12.62 10.10 6.52
C PHE A 179 11.87 10.89 7.62
N ASP A 180 11.31 12.04 7.26
CA ASP A 180 10.45 12.81 8.16
C ASP A 180 9.01 12.32 7.98
N VAL A 181 8.62 11.33 8.80
CA VAL A 181 7.30 10.67 8.69
C VAL A 181 6.15 11.69 8.80
N PRO A 182 6.12 12.62 9.78
CA PRO A 182 5.10 13.66 9.81
C PRO A 182 4.99 14.48 8.52
N GLN A 183 6.12 14.86 7.91
CA GLN A 183 6.09 15.57 6.62
C GLN A 183 5.55 14.69 5.48
N LEU A 184 5.90 13.41 5.45
CA LEU A 184 5.41 12.48 4.43
C LEU A 184 3.91 12.19 4.59
N GLU A 185 3.42 12.03 5.82
CA GLU A 185 2.00 11.85 6.12
C GLU A 185 1.18 13.08 5.72
N ALA A 186 1.74 14.29 5.85
CA ALA A 186 1.09 15.52 5.40
C ALA A 186 0.88 15.59 3.88
N LEU A 187 1.63 14.81 3.09
CA LEU A 187 1.44 14.71 1.63
C LEU A 187 0.30 13.77 1.24
N ILE A 188 -0.15 12.92 2.15
CA ILE A 188 -1.25 11.97 1.93
C ILE A 188 -2.57 12.69 2.21
N PRO A 189 -3.66 12.41 1.46
CA PRO A 189 -4.95 13.04 1.70
C PRO A 189 -5.39 12.96 3.17
N SER A 190 -5.73 14.12 3.75
CA SER A 190 -6.04 14.25 5.18
C SER A 190 -7.16 13.30 5.62
N GLY A 191 -6.98 12.68 6.80
CA GLY A 191 -7.94 11.73 7.38
C GLY A 191 -7.82 10.29 6.86
N THR A 192 -7.04 10.04 5.81
CA THR A 192 -6.78 8.68 5.30
C THR A 192 -5.62 7.98 6.01
N VAL A 193 -4.67 8.71 6.58
CA VAL A 193 -3.58 8.12 7.38
C VAL A 193 -4.15 7.40 8.60
N ASP A 194 -3.67 6.17 8.85
CA ASP A 194 -4.10 5.33 9.97
C ASP A 194 -3.15 5.49 11.17
N PRO A 195 -3.56 6.22 12.23
CA PRO A 195 -2.71 6.42 13.40
C PRO A 195 -2.65 5.19 14.33
N THR A 196 -3.47 4.15 14.07
CA THR A 196 -3.61 2.99 14.97
C THR A 196 -2.64 1.86 14.66
N VAL A 197 -1.96 1.93 13.52
CA VAL A 197 -1.03 0.90 13.06
C VAL A 197 0.39 1.34 13.40
N GLU A 198 1.06 0.56 14.27
CA GLU A 198 2.51 0.70 14.43
C GLU A 198 3.21 0.04 13.23
N PRO A 199 4.17 0.73 12.57
CA PRO A 199 4.97 0.13 11.51
C PRO A 199 5.66 -1.14 12.01
N VAL A 200 5.66 -2.18 11.18
CA VAL A 200 6.31 -3.47 11.53
C VAL A 200 7.81 -3.26 11.75
N TYR A 201 8.40 -2.38 10.95
CA TYR A 201 9.77 -1.94 11.08
C TYR A 201 9.80 -0.46 11.45
N LYS A 202 10.46 -0.13 12.56
CA LYS A 202 10.64 1.27 13.03
C LYS A 202 11.82 1.96 12.37
N GLU A 203 12.67 1.19 11.71
CA GLU A 203 13.88 1.61 10.99
C GLU A 203 14.05 0.73 9.76
N VAL A 204 14.85 1.16 8.78
CA VAL A 204 15.06 0.37 7.57
C VAL A 204 16.01 -0.78 7.85
N ALA A 205 15.49 -2.01 7.77
CA ALA A 205 16.30 -3.22 7.67
C ALA A 205 16.37 -3.66 6.19
N PHE A 206 17.54 -4.13 5.74
CA PHE A 206 17.79 -4.57 4.37
C PHE A 206 16.73 -5.55 3.85
N GLY A 207 16.07 -5.23 2.73
CA GLY A 207 15.10 -6.10 2.08
C GLY A 207 14.54 -5.51 0.79
N TYR A 208 14.07 -6.38 -0.12
CA TYR A 208 13.54 -6.01 -1.44
C TYR A 208 12.02 -5.80 -1.36
N LEU A 209 11.50 -4.65 -1.80
CA LEU A 209 10.30 -4.47 -2.63
C LEU A 209 9.91 -2.98 -2.68
N GLN A 210 10.04 -2.31 -3.83
CA GLN A 210 9.38 -1.01 -4.08
C GLN A 210 7.90 -1.26 -4.38
N CYS A 211 7.06 -1.29 -3.35
CA CYS A 211 5.65 -1.62 -3.52
C CYS A 211 4.75 -0.70 -2.72
N VAL A 212 3.67 -0.26 -3.36
CA VAL A 212 2.44 0.04 -2.66
C VAL A 212 1.75 -1.30 -2.42
N PHE A 213 1.62 -1.72 -1.16
CA PHE A 213 0.86 -2.92 -0.81
C PHE A 213 -0.55 -2.49 -0.46
N ILE A 214 -1.51 -2.87 -1.30
CA ILE A 214 -2.90 -2.55 -1.03
C ILE A 214 -3.54 -3.78 -0.36
N TYR A 215 -3.99 -3.61 0.88
CA TYR A 215 -4.56 -4.65 1.73
C TYR A 215 -6.08 -4.53 1.85
N PHE A 216 -6.72 -5.68 2.11
CA PHE A 216 -8.16 -5.82 2.21
C PHE A 216 -8.55 -6.60 3.48
N PRO A 217 -9.43 -6.09 4.36
CA PRO A 217 -10.09 -6.91 5.36
C PRO A 217 -11.22 -7.73 4.73
N PHE A 218 -11.08 -9.05 4.79
CA PHE A 218 -12.11 -10.10 4.73
C PHE A 218 -13.48 -9.75 4.09
N SER A 219 -13.69 -10.12 2.82
CA SER A 219 -15.03 -10.27 2.25
C SER A 219 -15.48 -11.74 2.33
N THR A 220 -16.69 -11.97 2.82
CA THR A 220 -17.35 -13.28 2.77
C THR A 220 -18.03 -13.45 1.42
N THR A 221 -17.64 -14.47 0.65
CA THR A 221 -18.41 -14.97 -0.51
C THR A 221 -19.58 -15.81 -0.05
#